data_AF-A0AAV8ZNK8-F1
#
_entry.id   AF-A0AAV8ZNK8-F1
#
_cell.length_a   1.000
_cell.length_b   1.000
_cell.length_c   1.000
_cell.angle_alpha   90.00
_cell.angle_beta   90.00
_cell.angle_gamma   90.00
#
_symmetry.space_group_name_H-M   'P 1'
#
loop_
_entity.id
_entity.type
_entity.pdbx_description
1 polymer ?
#
loop_
_entity_poly.entity_id
_entity_poly.type
_entity_poly.pdbx_seq_one_letter_code
_entity_poly.pdbx_strand_id
1 'polypeptide(L)'
;MSKLKQEIEEHFSLLTLVVNEIESECSNLIQTILYAKQNSLHPFIITPQQLIIELIKTLPHLKNSISYPLPLVQNNAYKYFNLISIKYYLSSERIVFVISIPLVSQENYFLIPLPVKNSNQNAHVFILPSINYLVLSENRNMYSTFKDLTHCKPLESNKLICENNEPIFLSNSRQICEIMLLTNPKEIPKNCDVRITNSINEIWHKLSNNSSWIYITPKEIDVTLSCNNYPLTNFLLNNVGIITLKENCKLYTSSIIISSDPTV
;
A
#
# COMPACT_ATOMS: atom_id res chain seq x y z
N MET A 1 5.14 -64.10 35.35
CA MET A 1 3.89 -63.30 35.37
C MET A 1 4.15 -61.81 35.22
N SER A 2 5.15 -61.21 35.88
CA SER A 2 5.42 -59.75 35.74
C SER A 2 5.92 -59.33 34.36
N LYS A 3 6.77 -60.14 33.71
CA LYS A 3 7.34 -59.79 32.39
C LYS A 3 6.28 -59.70 31.28
N LEU A 4 5.33 -60.64 31.24
CA LEU A 4 4.21 -60.62 30.29
C LEU A 4 3.28 -59.43 30.54
N LYS A 5 3.03 -59.08 31.82
CA LYS A 5 2.23 -57.91 32.18
C LYS A 5 2.90 -56.62 31.70
N GLN A 6 4.22 -56.50 31.90
CA GLN A 6 5.01 -55.36 31.45
C GLN A 6 5.01 -55.23 29.92
N GLU A 7 5.20 -56.34 29.19
CA GLU A 7 5.12 -56.33 27.71
C GLU A 7 3.74 -55.88 27.20
N ILE A 8 2.65 -56.32 27.85
CA ILE A 8 1.29 -55.88 27.50
C ILE A 8 1.10 -54.37 27.78
N GLU A 9 1.58 -53.86 28.91
CA GLU A 9 1.51 -52.44 29.25
C GLU A 9 2.31 -51.56 28.26
N GLU A 10 3.48 -52.03 27.82
CA GLU A 10 4.27 -51.36 26.78
C GLU A 10 3.53 -51.31 25.43
N HIS A 11 2.92 -52.42 24.99
CA HIS A 11 2.15 -52.46 23.75
C HIS A 11 0.91 -51.57 23.82
N PHE A 12 0.22 -51.54 24.97
CA PHE A 12 -0.96 -50.68 25.16
C PHE A 12 -0.60 -49.20 25.15
N SER A 13 0.56 -48.85 25.72
CA SER A 13 1.10 -47.48 25.70
C SER A 13 1.44 -47.06 24.27
N LEU A 14 2.09 -47.94 23.50
CA LEU A 14 2.40 -47.67 22.09
C LEU A 14 1.13 -47.51 21.24
N LEU A 15 0.14 -48.39 21.43
CA LEU A 15 -1.14 -48.30 20.73
C LEU A 15 -1.86 -46.98 21.05
N THR A 16 -1.88 -46.58 22.32
CA THR A 16 -2.49 -45.31 22.75
C THR A 16 -1.79 -44.11 22.11
N LEU A 17 -0.46 -44.14 22.03
CA LEU A 17 0.32 -43.10 21.36
C LEU A 17 -0.04 -42.98 19.88
N VAL A 18 -0.12 -44.12 19.16
CA VAL A 18 -0.47 -44.14 17.73
C VAL A 18 -1.90 -43.66 17.50
N VAL A 19 -2.87 -44.06 18.34
CA VAL A 19 -4.26 -43.61 18.22
C VAL A 19 -4.36 -42.09 18.41
N ASN A 20 -3.69 -41.54 19.42
CA ASN A 20 -3.68 -40.11 19.69
C ASN A 20 -3.01 -39.32 18.54
N GLU A 21 -1.95 -39.88 17.94
CA GLU A 21 -1.29 -39.27 16.78
C GLU A 21 -2.22 -39.22 15.57
N ILE A 22 -2.91 -40.32 15.26
CA ILE A 22 -3.91 -40.37 14.18
C ILE A 22 -5.05 -39.38 14.43
N GLU A 23 -5.56 -39.32 15.66
CA GLU A 23 -6.64 -38.38 16.02
C GLU A 23 -6.19 -36.92 15.83
N SER A 24 -4.97 -36.60 16.27
CA SER A 24 -4.35 -35.28 16.08
C SER A 24 -4.20 -34.92 14.60
N GLU A 25 -3.68 -35.83 13.78
CA GLU A 25 -3.51 -35.64 12.33
C GLU A 25 -4.86 -35.43 11.62
N CYS A 26 -5.87 -36.25 11.94
CA CYS A 26 -7.22 -36.08 11.41
C CYS A 26 -7.82 -34.72 11.81
N SER A 27 -7.66 -34.30 13.06
CA SER A 27 -8.13 -33.00 13.54
C SER A 27 -7.42 -31.85 12.81
N ASN A 28 -6.09 -31.91 12.67
CA ASN A 28 -5.29 -30.91 11.96
C ASN A 28 -5.70 -30.78 10.49
N LEU A 29 -5.96 -31.91 9.83
CA LEU A 29 -6.39 -31.92 8.43
C LEU A 29 -7.80 -31.31 8.26
N ILE A 30 -8.74 -31.65 9.13
CA ILE A 30 -10.08 -31.05 9.14
C ILE A 30 -9.99 -29.54 9.36
N GLN A 31 -9.24 -29.10 10.38
CA GLN A 31 -9.04 -27.68 10.65
C GLN A 31 -8.42 -26.97 9.45
N THR A 32 -7.38 -27.55 8.85
CA THR A 32 -6.69 -27.00 7.69
C THR A 32 -7.65 -26.75 6.51
N ILE A 33 -8.55 -27.69 6.23
CA ILE A 33 -9.58 -27.53 5.18
C ILE A 33 -10.57 -26.43 5.55
N LEU A 34 -11.00 -26.36 6.82
CA LEU A 34 -11.91 -25.32 7.30
C LEU A 34 -11.30 -23.92 7.18
N TYR A 35 -10.03 -23.75 7.56
CA TYR A 35 -9.28 -22.50 7.38
C TYR A 35 -9.16 -22.15 5.89
N ALA A 36 -8.79 -23.11 5.04
CA ALA A 36 -8.67 -22.89 3.60
C ALA A 36 -10.02 -22.44 2.98
N LYS A 37 -11.15 -23.00 3.44
CA LYS A 37 -12.49 -22.58 3.01
C LYS A 37 -12.81 -21.12 3.39
N GLN A 38 -12.22 -20.62 4.47
CA GLN A 38 -12.33 -19.22 4.90
C GLN A 38 -11.27 -18.32 4.26
N ASN A 39 -10.54 -18.81 3.25
CA ASN A 39 -9.41 -18.12 2.61
C ASN A 39 -8.27 -17.77 3.61
N SER A 40 -8.09 -18.60 4.63
CA SER A 40 -7.04 -18.47 5.64
C SER A 40 -6.05 -19.62 5.53
N LEU A 41 -4.76 -19.32 5.55
CA LEU A 41 -3.71 -20.33 5.45
C LEU A 41 -3.37 -20.89 6.84
N HIS A 42 -3.58 -22.19 7.03
CA HIS A 42 -3.21 -22.89 8.26
C HIS A 42 -1.72 -23.27 8.25
N PRO A 43 -0.95 -23.07 9.35
CA PRO A 43 0.48 -23.37 9.41
C PRO A 43 0.86 -24.84 9.16
N PHE A 44 -0.09 -25.77 9.30
CA PHE A 44 0.10 -27.18 8.95
C PHE A 44 0.39 -27.40 7.46
N ILE A 45 -0.11 -26.52 6.58
CA ILE A 45 0.20 -26.57 5.13
C ILE A 45 1.62 -26.10 4.88
N ILE A 46 1.93 -24.92 5.41
CA ILE A 46 3.24 -24.28 5.29
C ILE A 46 3.41 -23.29 6.44
N THR A 47 4.58 -23.31 7.08
CA THR A 47 4.87 -22.34 8.14
C THR A 47 5.20 -20.97 7.52
N PRO A 48 5.05 -19.86 8.27
CA PRO A 48 5.46 -18.54 7.78
C PRO A 48 6.92 -18.48 7.32
N GLN A 49 7.81 -19.17 8.03
CA GLN A 49 9.22 -19.22 7.69
C GLN A 49 9.46 -20.00 6.39
N GLN A 50 8.81 -21.17 6.25
CA GLN A 50 8.92 -21.99 5.05
C GLN A 50 8.35 -21.26 3.83
N LEU A 51 7.25 -20.52 4.00
CA LEU A 51 6.68 -19.71 2.93
C LEU A 51 7.71 -18.75 2.35
N ILE A 52 8.38 -17.95 3.18
CA ILE A 52 9.42 -17.01 2.71
C ILE A 52 10.53 -17.73 1.95
N ILE A 53 10.99 -18.89 2.43
CA ILE A 53 12.01 -19.70 1.77
C ILE A 53 11.55 -20.15 0.38
N GLU A 54 10.31 -20.65 0.25
CA GLU A 54 9.78 -21.06 -1.05
C GLU A 54 9.61 -19.88 -2.02
N LEU A 55 9.18 -18.70 -1.53
CA LEU A 55 9.05 -17.51 -2.38
C LEU A 55 10.41 -17.02 -2.89
N ILE A 56 11.46 -17.08 -2.07
CA ILE A 56 12.81 -16.71 -2.50
C ILE A 56 13.27 -17.56 -3.69
N LYS A 57 12.97 -18.87 -3.67
CA LYS A 57 13.32 -19.78 -4.78
C LYS A 57 12.65 -19.40 -6.11
N THR A 58 11.53 -18.68 -6.07
CA THR A 58 10.84 -18.24 -7.29
C THR A 58 11.43 -16.98 -7.92
N LEU A 59 12.25 -16.21 -7.20
CA LEU A 59 12.80 -14.94 -7.67
C LEU A 59 13.49 -15.03 -9.04
N PRO A 60 14.29 -16.07 -9.36
CA PRO A 60 14.93 -16.20 -10.67
C PRO A 60 13.95 -16.38 -11.84
N HIS A 61 12.70 -16.76 -11.55
CA HIS A 61 11.66 -16.99 -12.55
C HIS A 61 10.72 -15.80 -12.74
N LEU A 62 10.86 -14.74 -11.92
CA LEU A 62 10.07 -13.52 -12.06
C LEU A 62 10.57 -12.69 -13.25
N LYS A 63 9.63 -12.04 -13.94
CA LYS A 63 9.95 -11.04 -14.96
C LYS A 63 10.42 -9.75 -14.26
N ASN A 64 11.37 -9.05 -14.87
CA ASN A 64 11.98 -7.84 -14.28
C ASN A 64 10.98 -6.75 -13.85
N SER A 65 9.82 -6.66 -14.51
CA SER A 65 8.80 -5.63 -14.25
C SER A 65 7.77 -6.01 -13.19
N ILE A 66 7.96 -7.14 -12.48
CA ILE A 66 7.01 -7.66 -11.51
C ILE A 66 7.79 -8.10 -10.26
N SER A 67 7.32 -7.69 -9.08
CA SER A 67 7.94 -8.02 -7.81
C SER A 67 6.92 -8.47 -6.78
N TYR A 68 7.43 -9.02 -5.69
CA TYR A 68 6.61 -9.30 -4.53
C TYR A 68 6.27 -8.00 -3.78
N PRO A 69 5.08 -7.89 -3.17
CA PRO A 69 4.59 -6.66 -2.55
C PRO A 69 5.44 -6.19 -1.35
N LEU A 70 6.15 -7.11 -0.70
CA LEU A 70 7.00 -6.83 0.46
C LEU A 70 8.38 -7.48 0.29
N PRO A 71 9.42 -7.00 0.98
CA PRO A 71 10.67 -7.72 1.08
C PRO A 71 10.45 -9.14 1.64
N LEU A 72 11.04 -10.16 1.00
CA LEU A 72 10.96 -11.57 1.41
C LEU A 72 11.88 -11.84 2.61
N VAL A 73 11.51 -11.29 3.77
CA VAL A 73 12.21 -11.45 5.05
C VAL A 73 11.26 -12.03 6.09
N GLN A 74 11.82 -12.69 7.11
CA GLN A 74 11.06 -13.33 8.19
C GLN A 74 10.05 -12.39 8.86
N ASN A 75 10.45 -11.12 9.09
CA ASN A 75 9.58 -10.11 9.70
C ASN A 75 8.34 -9.75 8.87
N ASN A 76 8.30 -10.11 7.58
CA ASN A 76 7.14 -9.89 6.73
C ASN A 76 6.33 -11.17 6.49
N ALA A 77 6.73 -12.32 7.05
CA ALA A 77 6.07 -13.60 6.79
C ALA A 77 4.57 -13.61 7.15
N TYR A 78 4.21 -13.05 8.31
CA TYR A 78 2.81 -12.91 8.70
C TYR A 78 2.03 -11.94 7.81
N LYS A 79 2.68 -10.89 7.30
CA LYS A 79 2.04 -9.95 6.35
C LYS A 79 1.69 -10.68 5.05
N TYR A 80 2.55 -11.58 4.58
CA TYR A 80 2.26 -12.42 3.43
C TYR A 80 1.06 -13.34 3.64
N PHE A 81 0.88 -13.90 4.83
CA PHE A 81 -0.28 -14.73 5.14
C PHE A 81 -1.60 -13.95 4.95
N ASN A 82 -1.60 -12.64 5.21
CA ASN A 82 -2.77 -11.78 5.00
C ASN A 82 -3.01 -11.42 3.52
N LEU A 83 -2.02 -11.60 2.65
CA LEU A 83 -2.09 -11.29 1.21
C LEU A 83 -2.45 -12.50 0.35
N ILE A 84 -2.30 -13.70 0.91
CA ILE A 84 -2.52 -14.95 0.19
C ILE A 84 -4.01 -15.16 -0.08
N SER A 85 -4.31 -15.72 -1.24
CA SER A 85 -5.54 -16.45 -1.47
C SER A 85 -5.27 -17.94 -1.57
N ILE A 86 -6.04 -18.76 -0.87
CA ILE A 86 -5.88 -20.21 -0.86
C ILE A 86 -7.11 -20.87 -1.50
N LYS A 87 -6.85 -21.83 -2.37
CA LYS A 87 -7.86 -22.75 -2.90
C LYS A 87 -7.45 -24.17 -2.58
N TYR A 88 -8.42 -25.06 -2.44
CA TYR A 88 -8.13 -26.48 -2.31
C TYR A 88 -9.03 -27.29 -3.23
N TYR A 89 -8.54 -28.44 -3.66
CA TYR A 89 -9.33 -29.40 -4.41
C TYR A 89 -8.87 -30.83 -4.10
N LEU A 90 -9.79 -31.77 -4.30
CA LEU A 90 -9.50 -33.20 -4.19
C LEU A 90 -9.14 -33.74 -5.57
N SER A 91 -7.99 -34.41 -5.66
CA SER A 91 -7.55 -35.06 -6.90
C SER A 91 -6.82 -36.34 -6.55
N SER A 92 -7.28 -37.48 -7.09
CA SER A 92 -6.61 -38.79 -6.94
C SER A 92 -6.27 -39.12 -5.48
N GLU A 93 -7.26 -39.02 -4.59
CA GLU A 93 -7.13 -39.29 -3.14
C GLU A 93 -6.17 -38.35 -2.40
N ARG A 94 -5.79 -37.22 -3.02
CA ARG A 94 -4.96 -36.19 -2.39
C ARG A 94 -5.73 -34.89 -2.29
N ILE A 95 -5.50 -34.17 -1.20
CA ILE A 95 -5.92 -32.78 -1.06
C ILE A 95 -4.78 -31.91 -1.57
N VAL A 96 -5.07 -31.10 -2.58
CA VAL A 96 -4.09 -30.16 -3.14
C VAL A 96 -4.48 -28.75 -2.70
N PHE A 97 -3.54 -28.06 -2.06
CA PHE A 97 -3.67 -26.65 -1.71
C PHE A 97 -2.91 -25.79 -2.70
N VAL A 98 -3.60 -24.80 -3.28
CA VAL A 98 -3.02 -23.80 -4.18
C VAL A 98 -2.95 -22.49 -3.44
N ILE A 99 -1.73 -22.08 -3.12
CA ILE A 99 -1.42 -20.81 -2.47
C ILE A 99 -1.09 -19.81 -3.58
N SER A 100 -1.88 -18.74 -3.69
CA SER A 100 -1.65 -17.67 -4.66
C SER A 100 -1.28 -16.39 -3.92
N ILE A 101 -0.21 -15.73 -4.39
CA ILE A 101 0.29 -14.47 -3.83
C ILE A 101 0.21 -13.41 -4.93
N PRO A 102 -0.35 -12.23 -4.64
CA PRO A 102 -0.37 -11.15 -5.61
C PRO A 102 1.05 -10.66 -5.86
N LEU A 103 1.36 -10.42 -7.12
CA LEU A 103 2.56 -9.71 -7.53
C LEU A 103 2.21 -8.27 -7.93
N VAL A 104 3.16 -7.35 -7.79
CA VAL A 104 2.98 -5.92 -8.06
C VAL A 104 3.91 -5.46 -9.17
N SER A 105 3.47 -4.53 -10.00
CA SER A 105 4.22 -4.08 -11.20
C SER A 105 4.13 -2.58 -11.47
N GLN A 106 3.35 -1.83 -10.68
CA GLN A 106 2.99 -0.44 -10.99
C GLN A 106 3.02 0.44 -9.75
N GLU A 107 3.31 1.72 -9.99
CA GLU A 107 3.24 2.77 -8.99
C GLU A 107 1.97 3.60 -9.17
N ASN A 108 1.32 3.90 -8.05
CA ASN A 108 0.10 4.69 -8.00
C ASN A 108 0.45 6.13 -7.59
N TYR A 109 -0.04 7.10 -8.36
CA TYR A 109 0.13 8.53 -8.12
C TYR A 109 -1.24 9.15 -7.79
N PHE A 110 -1.29 9.92 -6.71
CA PHE A 110 -2.43 10.77 -6.40
C PHE A 110 -2.22 12.16 -7.00
N LEU A 111 -3.22 12.67 -7.72
CA LEU A 111 -3.11 13.95 -8.41
C LEU A 111 -3.72 15.07 -7.56
N ILE A 112 -2.90 16.06 -7.23
CA ILE A 112 -3.33 17.24 -6.47
C ILE A 112 -3.32 18.46 -7.40
N PRO A 113 -4.47 19.11 -7.64
CA PRO A 113 -4.47 20.39 -8.35
C PRO A 113 -3.75 21.45 -7.52
N LEU A 114 -2.71 22.06 -8.08
CA LEU A 114 -1.94 23.12 -7.42
C LEU A 114 -2.22 24.46 -8.12
N PRO A 115 -2.99 25.37 -7.49
CA PRO A 115 -3.17 26.71 -8.00
C PRO A 115 -1.90 27.54 -7.91
N VAL A 116 -1.54 28.16 -9.03
CA VAL A 116 -0.37 29.05 -9.14
C VAL A 116 -0.84 30.43 -9.56
N LYS A 117 -0.23 31.47 -8.99
CA LYS A 117 -0.54 32.86 -9.32
C LYS A 117 -0.16 33.16 -10.77
N ASN A 118 -1.10 33.73 -11.53
CA ASN A 118 -0.83 34.20 -12.88
C ASN A 118 0.00 35.49 -12.82
N SER A 119 1.11 35.57 -13.55
CA SER A 119 1.96 36.77 -13.57
C SER A 119 1.22 38.02 -14.07
N ASN A 120 0.19 37.84 -14.91
CA ASN A 120 -0.48 38.94 -15.61
C ASN A 120 -1.82 39.36 -14.96
N GLN A 121 -2.31 38.62 -13.95
CA GLN A 121 -3.62 38.86 -13.33
C GLN A 121 -3.53 38.61 -11.82
N ASN A 122 -4.32 39.34 -11.02
CA ASN A 122 -4.56 38.98 -9.61
C ASN A 122 -5.48 37.75 -9.49
N ALA A 123 -5.19 36.71 -10.26
CA ALA A 123 -5.94 35.48 -10.35
C ALA A 123 -4.97 34.30 -10.27
N HIS A 124 -5.49 33.19 -9.79
CA HIS A 124 -4.77 31.93 -9.70
C HIS A 124 -5.31 30.97 -10.75
N VAL A 125 -4.41 30.21 -11.35
CA VAL A 125 -4.72 29.24 -12.39
C VAL A 125 -4.36 27.86 -11.86
N PHE A 126 -5.25 26.90 -12.05
CA PHE A 126 -4.96 25.50 -11.79
C PHE A 126 -5.54 24.63 -12.88
N ILE A 127 -4.98 23.44 -13.01
CA ILE A 127 -5.52 22.38 -13.86
C ILE A 127 -6.33 21.48 -12.96
N LEU A 128 -7.62 21.29 -13.25
CA LEU A 128 -8.43 20.32 -12.56
C LEU A 128 -8.20 18.94 -13.20
N PRO A 129 -7.69 17.94 -12.46
CA PRO A 129 -7.55 16.59 -12.97
C PRO A 129 -8.91 16.00 -13.35
N SER A 130 -8.95 15.29 -14.47
CA SER A 130 -10.09 14.48 -14.90
C SER A 130 -10.20 13.16 -14.12
N ILE A 131 -9.13 12.77 -13.43
CA ILE A 131 -9.00 11.54 -12.63
C ILE A 131 -8.30 11.85 -11.30
N ASN A 132 -8.62 11.09 -10.25
CA ASN A 132 -8.02 11.28 -8.92
C ASN A 132 -6.71 10.50 -8.76
N TYR A 133 -6.67 9.28 -9.31
CA TYR A 133 -5.55 8.37 -9.17
C TYR A 133 -5.08 7.91 -10.54
N LEU A 134 -3.80 8.10 -10.80
CA LEU A 134 -3.12 7.69 -12.02
C LEU A 134 -2.11 6.60 -11.69
N VAL A 135 -2.19 5.49 -12.40
CA VAL A 135 -1.25 4.38 -12.24
C VAL A 135 -0.38 4.32 -13.48
N LEU A 136 0.94 4.27 -13.29
CA LEU A 136 1.89 4.26 -14.39
C LEU A 136 2.71 2.97 -14.37
N SER A 137 3.02 2.45 -15.55
CA SER A 137 4.10 1.48 -15.68
C SER A 137 5.44 2.14 -15.36
N GLU A 138 6.42 1.33 -14.96
CA GLU A 138 7.78 1.78 -14.61
C GLU A 138 8.43 2.64 -15.72
N ASN A 139 8.22 2.25 -16.98
CA ASN A 139 8.70 2.99 -18.16
C ASN A 139 7.71 4.05 -18.68
N ARG A 140 6.59 4.29 -17.97
CA ARG A 140 5.54 5.29 -18.26
C ARG A 140 4.86 5.16 -19.63
N ASN A 141 5.00 4.01 -20.29
CA ASN A 141 4.40 3.76 -21.61
C ASN A 141 2.93 3.29 -21.53
N MET A 142 2.50 2.88 -20.34
CA MET A 142 1.16 2.41 -20.03
C MET A 142 0.63 3.11 -18.80
N TYR A 143 -0.68 3.30 -18.77
CA TYR A 143 -1.35 3.83 -17.59
C TYR A 143 -2.72 3.18 -17.36
N SER A 144 -3.17 3.24 -16.12
CA SER A 144 -4.55 2.95 -15.72
C SER A 144 -5.05 4.08 -14.81
N THR A 145 -6.36 4.17 -14.61
CA THR A 145 -7.00 5.25 -13.87
C THR A 145 -7.96 4.69 -12.85
N PHE A 146 -7.94 5.21 -11.61
CA PHE A 146 -8.88 4.82 -10.57
C PHE A 146 -9.69 6.04 -10.11
N LYS A 147 -10.97 5.82 -9.82
CA LYS A 147 -11.85 6.86 -9.25
C LYS A 147 -11.65 6.99 -7.74
N ASP A 148 -11.58 5.85 -7.08
CA ASP A 148 -11.36 5.70 -5.65
C ASP A 148 -10.46 4.48 -5.38
N LEU A 149 -10.07 4.32 -4.13
CA LEU A 149 -9.21 3.22 -3.67
C LEU A 149 -9.95 2.26 -2.73
N THR A 150 -11.29 2.20 -2.78
CA THR A 150 -12.08 1.45 -1.78
C THR A 150 -11.86 -0.06 -1.82
N HIS A 151 -11.44 -0.58 -2.97
CA HIS A 151 -11.17 -2.00 -3.17
C HIS A 151 -9.71 -2.39 -2.89
N CYS A 152 -8.87 -1.44 -2.50
CA CYS A 152 -7.47 -1.71 -2.21
C CYS A 152 -7.27 -2.21 -0.78
N LYS A 153 -6.38 -3.19 -0.61
CA LYS A 153 -6.03 -3.76 0.70
C LYS A 153 -4.86 -2.99 1.31
N PRO A 154 -4.91 -2.64 2.60
CA PRO A 154 -3.78 -2.03 3.28
C PRO A 154 -2.63 -3.02 3.42
N LEU A 155 -1.43 -2.56 3.10
CA LEU A 155 -0.20 -3.34 3.20
C LEU A 155 0.66 -2.87 4.37
N GLU A 156 0.91 -1.56 4.41
CA GLU A 156 1.61 -0.82 5.48
C GLU A 156 0.95 0.56 5.62
N SER A 157 1.33 1.36 6.62
CA SER A 157 0.67 2.62 6.97
C SER A 157 0.35 3.54 5.78
N ASN A 158 1.18 3.49 4.73
CA ASN A 158 1.04 4.33 3.53
C ASN A 158 1.10 3.55 2.20
N LYS A 159 0.90 2.23 2.23
CA LYS A 159 0.92 1.39 1.02
C LYS A 159 -0.36 0.60 0.90
N LEU A 160 -0.93 0.64 -0.30
CA LEU A 160 -2.14 -0.07 -0.67
C LEU A 160 -1.83 -1.01 -1.83
N ILE A 161 -2.38 -2.22 -1.78
CA ILE A 161 -2.38 -3.15 -2.91
C ILE A 161 -3.77 -3.13 -3.53
N CYS A 162 -3.85 -2.78 -4.80
CA CYS A 162 -5.09 -2.72 -5.56
C CYS A 162 -5.08 -3.79 -6.63
N GLU A 163 -6.19 -4.52 -6.78
CA GLU A 163 -6.42 -5.30 -7.98
C GLU A 163 -6.78 -4.35 -9.13
N ASN A 164 -5.99 -4.37 -10.20
CA ASN A 164 -6.25 -3.52 -11.35
C ASN A 164 -7.27 -4.20 -12.28
N ASN A 165 -8.55 -3.97 -11.98
CA ASN A 165 -9.67 -4.36 -12.84
C ASN A 165 -9.99 -3.30 -13.90
N GLU A 166 -9.29 -2.17 -13.86
CA GLU A 166 -9.48 -1.06 -14.79
C GLU A 166 -8.68 -1.29 -16.08
N PRO A 167 -9.15 -0.79 -17.22
CA PRO A 167 -8.45 -0.96 -18.49
C PRO A 167 -7.06 -0.31 -18.47
N ILE A 168 -6.07 -1.02 -19.02
CA ILE A 168 -4.73 -0.49 -19.24
C ILE A 168 -4.68 0.18 -20.62
N PHE A 169 -4.26 1.46 -20.64
CA PHE A 169 -4.12 2.26 -21.85
C PHE A 169 -2.64 2.45 -22.20
N LEU A 170 -2.35 2.53 -23.50
CA LEU A 170 -1.04 2.95 -24.00
C LEU A 170 -0.96 4.48 -23.99
N SER A 171 0.07 5.02 -23.32
CA SER A 171 0.27 6.48 -23.16
C SER A 171 0.32 7.21 -24.50
N ASN A 172 0.93 6.61 -25.52
CA ASN A 172 1.06 7.20 -26.86
C ASN A 172 -0.25 7.17 -27.66
N SER A 173 -1.12 6.19 -27.41
CA SER A 173 -2.38 6.03 -28.15
C SER A 173 -3.51 6.89 -27.57
N ARG A 174 -3.49 7.12 -26.25
CA ARG A 174 -4.53 7.89 -25.56
C ARG A 174 -3.91 8.95 -24.65
N GLN A 175 -3.74 10.15 -25.20
CA GLN A 175 -3.15 11.29 -24.52
C GLN A 175 -4.22 12.10 -23.75
N ILE A 176 -4.51 11.70 -22.51
CA ILE A 176 -5.26 12.54 -21.57
C ILE A 176 -4.38 13.66 -21.02
N CYS A 177 -4.99 14.70 -20.44
CA CYS A 177 -4.28 15.88 -19.91
C CYS A 177 -3.12 15.48 -18.99
N GLU A 178 -3.37 14.58 -18.05
CA GLU A 178 -2.44 14.12 -17.02
C GLU A 178 -1.19 13.47 -17.64
N ILE A 179 -1.40 12.60 -18.63
CA ILE A 179 -0.30 11.94 -19.35
C ILE A 179 0.51 12.94 -20.17
N MET A 180 -0.15 13.91 -20.80
CA MET A 180 0.55 14.96 -21.55
C MET A 180 1.37 15.85 -20.62
N LEU A 181 0.86 16.22 -19.45
CA LEU A 181 1.59 17.02 -18.46
C LEU A 181 2.86 16.33 -17.94
N LEU A 182 2.86 14.99 -17.84
CA LEU A 182 4.05 14.23 -17.44
C LEU A 182 5.19 14.28 -18.46
N THR A 183 4.93 14.73 -19.70
CA THR A 183 5.97 14.94 -20.71
C THR A 183 6.65 16.31 -20.61
N ASN A 184 6.33 17.09 -19.57
CA ASN A 184 6.83 18.45 -19.34
C ASN A 184 6.63 19.36 -20.57
N PRO A 185 5.38 19.55 -21.03
CA PRO A 185 5.09 20.35 -22.20
C PRO A 185 5.39 21.83 -21.91
N LYS A 186 5.81 22.58 -22.94
CA LYS A 186 6.07 24.02 -22.83
C LYS A 186 4.81 24.85 -22.58
N GLU A 187 3.68 24.36 -23.05
CA GLU A 187 2.37 24.98 -22.91
C GLU A 187 1.38 23.97 -22.33
N ILE A 188 0.34 24.47 -21.64
CA ILE A 188 -0.69 23.60 -21.08
C ILE A 188 -1.47 22.95 -22.24
N PRO A 189 -1.60 21.61 -22.26
CA PRO A 189 -2.36 20.91 -23.30
C PRO A 189 -3.80 21.39 -23.41
N LYS A 190 -4.32 21.48 -24.64
CA LYS A 190 -5.68 21.99 -24.92
C LYS A 190 -6.82 21.17 -24.32
N ASN A 191 -6.56 19.88 -24.03
CA ASN A 191 -7.52 18.96 -23.44
C ASN A 191 -7.54 19.02 -21.89
N CYS A 192 -6.73 19.87 -21.27
CA CYS A 192 -6.76 20.11 -19.84
C CYS A 192 -7.91 21.06 -19.44
N ASP A 193 -8.63 20.72 -18.36
CA ASP A 193 -9.59 21.63 -17.74
C ASP A 193 -8.83 22.68 -16.91
N VAL A 194 -8.52 23.81 -17.56
CA VAL A 194 -7.84 24.94 -16.93
C VAL A 194 -8.88 25.85 -16.29
N ARG A 195 -8.75 26.08 -14.99
CA ARG A 195 -9.65 26.92 -14.21
C ARG A 195 -8.92 28.12 -13.64
N ILE A 196 -9.64 29.23 -13.58
CA ILE A 196 -9.15 30.50 -13.05
C ILE A 196 -10.02 30.85 -11.83
N THR A 197 -9.38 31.23 -10.73
CA THR A 197 -10.06 31.70 -9.53
C THR A 197 -9.38 32.94 -8.98
N ASN A 198 -10.18 33.91 -8.54
CA ASN A 198 -9.70 35.18 -7.99
C ASN A 198 -9.55 35.14 -6.47
N SER A 199 -10.05 34.09 -5.82
CA SER A 199 -10.03 33.95 -4.37
C SER A 199 -9.69 32.51 -4.02
N ILE A 200 -8.53 32.31 -3.40
CA ILE A 200 -8.16 31.05 -2.79
C ILE A 200 -7.88 31.35 -1.33
N ASN A 201 -8.43 30.53 -0.44
CA ASN A 201 -7.93 30.49 0.93
C ASN A 201 -6.57 29.78 0.94
N GLU A 202 -5.86 29.81 2.06
CA GLU A 202 -4.72 28.92 2.20
C GLU A 202 -5.18 27.44 2.10
N ILE A 203 -4.47 26.65 1.31
CA ILE A 203 -4.73 25.21 1.13
C ILE A 203 -3.57 24.43 1.71
N TRP A 204 -3.89 23.39 2.48
CA TRP A 204 -2.93 22.56 3.16
C TRP A 204 -3.25 21.09 2.90
N HIS A 205 -2.35 20.42 2.18
CA HIS A 205 -2.47 19.00 1.86
C HIS A 205 -1.38 18.22 2.59
N LYS A 206 -1.80 17.37 3.53
CA LYS A 206 -0.88 16.48 4.23
C LYS A 206 -0.32 15.43 3.27
N LEU A 207 1.00 15.28 3.26
CA LEU A 207 1.69 14.19 2.60
C LEU A 207 1.74 13.00 3.55
N SER A 208 1.55 11.81 3.01
CA SER A 208 1.42 10.57 3.79
C SER A 208 2.66 10.26 4.65
N ASN A 209 3.84 10.79 4.28
CA ASN A 209 5.10 10.51 4.96
C ASN A 209 5.68 11.79 5.62
N ASN A 210 6.20 11.63 6.83
CA ASN A 210 7.13 12.56 7.50
C ASN A 210 6.54 13.92 7.90
N SER A 211 5.30 14.00 8.44
CA SER A 211 4.74 15.27 8.94
C SER A 211 4.86 16.43 7.94
N SER A 212 4.78 16.11 6.65
CA SER A 212 5.03 17.04 5.56
C SER A 212 3.72 17.49 4.94
N TRP A 213 3.66 18.75 4.53
CA TRP A 213 2.46 19.37 4.01
C TRP A 213 2.80 20.17 2.76
N ILE A 214 2.03 19.98 1.68
CA ILE A 214 1.99 20.93 0.58
C ILE A 214 1.13 22.10 1.06
N TYR A 215 1.67 23.31 0.98
CA TYR A 215 0.93 24.54 1.22
C TYR A 215 0.76 25.31 -0.08
N ILE A 216 -0.40 25.94 -0.24
CA ILE A 216 -0.67 26.93 -1.28
C ILE A 216 -1.21 28.17 -0.58
N THR A 217 -0.53 29.30 -0.73
CA THR A 217 -0.92 30.57 -0.15
C THR A 217 -1.21 31.59 -1.25
N PRO A 218 -2.37 32.28 -1.20
CA PRO A 218 -2.77 33.24 -2.24
C PRO A 218 -1.92 34.51 -2.25
N LYS A 219 -1.26 34.77 -1.13
CA LYS A 219 -0.36 35.89 -0.87
C LYS A 219 0.66 35.45 0.18
N GLU A 220 1.64 36.30 0.40
CA GLU A 220 2.57 36.13 1.50
C GLU A 220 1.81 36.15 2.85
N ILE A 221 2.03 35.13 3.68
CA ILE A 221 1.42 34.99 5.00
C ILE A 221 2.49 34.82 6.08
N ASP A 222 2.22 35.39 7.25
CA ASP A 222 2.99 35.16 8.46
C ASP A 222 2.69 33.80 9.06
N VAL A 223 3.75 33.09 9.43
CA VAL A 223 3.66 31.75 9.99
C VAL A 223 4.52 31.67 11.24
N THR A 224 3.95 31.08 12.30
CA THR A 224 4.65 30.85 13.57
C THR A 224 4.85 29.36 13.78
N LEU A 225 6.10 28.95 13.96
CA LEU A 225 6.50 27.59 14.32
C LEU A 225 6.78 27.53 15.83
N SER A 226 6.13 26.58 16.51
CA SER A 226 6.32 26.29 17.93
C SER A 226 6.74 24.84 18.11
N CYS A 227 7.84 24.61 18.82
CA CYS A 227 8.32 23.28 19.18
C CYS A 227 8.67 23.26 20.67
N ASN A 228 8.41 22.17 21.39
CA ASN A 228 8.50 22.10 22.86
C ASN A 228 9.82 22.62 23.48
N ASN A 229 10.95 22.51 22.77
CA ASN A 229 12.28 22.86 23.29
C ASN A 229 12.98 24.00 22.53
N TYR A 230 12.27 24.69 21.63
CA TYR A 230 12.85 25.74 20.79
C TYR A 230 12.03 27.03 20.87
N PRO A 231 12.66 28.21 20.74
CA PRO A 231 11.94 29.46 20.70
C PRO A 231 10.97 29.49 19.50
N LEU A 232 9.88 30.22 19.68
CA LEU A 232 8.94 30.49 18.58
C LEU A 232 9.70 31.13 17.42
N THR A 233 9.54 30.56 16.24
CA THR A 233 10.19 31.06 15.01
C THR A 233 9.11 31.56 14.07
N ASN A 234 9.26 32.79 13.59
CA ASN A 234 8.35 33.38 12.61
C ASN A 234 9.05 33.46 11.24
N PHE A 235 8.31 33.15 10.19
CA PHE A 235 8.77 33.30 8.81
C PHE A 235 7.57 33.49 7.88
N LEU A 236 7.86 33.87 6.64
CA LEU A 236 6.86 34.13 5.62
C LEU A 236 6.75 32.93 4.67
N LEU A 237 5.52 32.56 4.33
CA LEU A 237 5.24 31.60 3.26
C LEU A 237 4.52 32.29 2.11
N ASN A 238 4.93 31.96 0.88
CA ASN A 238 4.37 32.55 -0.33
C ASN A 238 4.24 31.50 -1.45
N ASN A 239 3.23 31.65 -2.30
CA ASN A 239 2.93 30.80 -3.43
C ASN A 239 2.69 29.33 -3.04
N VAL A 240 3.55 28.42 -3.49
CA VAL A 240 3.39 26.97 -3.32
C VAL A 240 4.71 26.40 -2.83
N GLY A 241 4.65 25.51 -1.85
CA GLY A 241 5.82 24.80 -1.38
C GLY A 241 5.47 23.59 -0.53
N ILE A 242 6.51 22.92 -0.06
CA ILE A 242 6.41 21.82 0.89
C ILE A 242 7.05 22.27 2.19
N ILE A 243 6.36 22.03 3.30
CA ILE A 243 6.91 22.23 4.63
C ILE A 243 6.90 20.92 5.41
N THR A 244 7.99 20.64 6.10
CA THR A 244 8.16 19.43 6.91
C THR A 244 8.30 19.84 8.37
N LEU A 245 7.40 19.35 9.21
CA LEU A 245 7.45 19.63 10.65
C LEU A 245 8.31 18.57 11.34
N LYS A 246 9.20 19.02 12.23
CA LYS A 246 9.89 18.12 13.15
C LYS A 246 8.93 17.63 14.24
N GLU A 247 9.28 16.54 14.88
CA GLU A 247 8.52 15.96 15.99
C GLU A 247 8.21 17.01 17.08
N ASN A 248 7.00 16.94 17.63
CA ASN A 248 6.49 17.86 18.65
C ASN A 248 6.47 19.33 18.23
N CYS A 249 6.53 19.61 16.93
CA CYS A 249 6.30 20.95 16.39
C CYS A 249 4.86 21.12 15.92
N LYS A 250 4.37 22.35 16.08
CA LYS A 250 3.11 22.86 15.55
C LYS A 250 3.37 24.14 14.78
N LEU A 251 2.68 24.29 13.66
CA LEU A 251 2.75 25.47 12.82
C LEU A 251 1.39 26.15 12.79
N TYR A 252 1.41 27.46 13.01
CA TYR A 252 0.25 28.31 13.18
C TYR A 252 0.24 29.35 12.06
N THR A 253 -0.92 29.52 11.44
CA THR A 253 -1.22 30.63 10.53
C THR A 253 -2.37 31.45 11.11
N SER A 254 -2.82 32.47 10.39
CA SER A 254 -4.03 33.22 10.77
C SER A 254 -5.31 32.38 10.76
N SER A 255 -5.32 31.24 10.08
CA SER A 255 -6.55 30.46 9.81
C SER A 255 -6.48 29.00 10.20
N ILE A 256 -5.30 28.39 10.31
CA ILE A 256 -5.15 26.98 10.68
C ILE A 256 -4.00 26.70 11.64
N ILE A 257 -4.03 25.49 12.21
CA ILE A 257 -2.94 24.92 12.97
C ILE A 257 -2.69 23.52 12.41
N ILE A 258 -1.44 23.25 12.01
CA ILE A 258 -1.00 21.90 11.64
C ILE A 258 0.02 21.39 12.66
N SER A 259 0.03 20.09 12.88
CA SER A 259 0.95 19.43 13.81
C SER A 259 1.75 18.34 13.12
N SER A 260 2.93 18.08 13.67
CA SER A 260 3.66 16.84 13.39
C SER A 260 2.85 15.62 13.85
N ASP A 261 3.11 14.50 13.18
CA ASP A 261 2.59 13.20 13.55
C ASP A 261 3.18 12.76 14.88
N PRO A 262 2.36 12.12 15.75
CA PRO A 262 2.89 11.49 16.94
C PRO A 262 3.82 10.35 16.51
N THR A 263 5.01 10.30 17.12
CA THR A 263 5.86 9.11 17.05
C THR A 263 5.11 7.95 17.71
N VAL A 264 4.83 6.91 16.95
CA VAL A 264 4.39 5.60 17.48
C VAL A 264 5.60 4.85 17.99
#